data_AF-A0AAP0J145-F1
#
_entry.id   AF-A0AAP0J145-F1
#
_cell.length_a   1.000
_cell.length_b   1.000
_cell.length_c   1.000
_cell.angle_alpha   90.00
_cell.angle_beta   90.00
_cell.angle_gamma   90.00
#
_symmetry.space_group_name_H-M   'P 1'
#
loop_
_entity.id
_entity.type
_entity.pdbx_description
1 polymer ?
#
loop_
_entity_poly.entity_id
_entity_poly.type
_entity_poly.pdbx_seq_one_letter_code
_entity_poly.pdbx_strand_id
1 'polypeptide(L)' 'MARGNASVPAMEITKWFDTNYHFIVPELGPETKFSYASYKALNEYKEAKAMMMYPKSK' A
#
# COMPACT_ATOMS: atom_id res chain seq x y z
N MET A 1 -5.95 2.67 9.16
CA MET A 1 -4.47 2.78 9.18
C MET A 1 -4.01 4.17 8.76
N ALA A 2 -4.17 4.60 7.50
CA ALA A 2 -3.53 5.84 7.02
C ALA A 2 -4.00 7.17 7.65
N ARG A 3 -5.27 7.32 8.05
CA ARG A 3 -5.81 8.58 8.59
C ARG A 3 -6.70 8.43 9.83
N GLY A 4 -6.81 7.21 10.35
CA GLY A 4 -7.78 6.90 11.41
C GLY A 4 -9.24 7.01 10.93
N ASN A 5 -10.16 6.98 11.88
CA ASN A 5 -11.59 7.25 11.72
C ASN A 5 -12.12 7.88 13.03
N ALA A 6 -13.44 8.02 13.18
CA ALA A 6 -14.06 8.70 14.33
C ALA A 6 -13.73 8.07 15.71
N SER A 7 -13.33 6.79 15.73
CA SER A 7 -13.10 6.04 16.97
C SER A 7 -11.68 5.48 17.10
N VAL A 8 -10.91 5.44 16.02
CA VAL A 8 -9.57 4.83 15.98
C VAL A 8 -8.57 5.82 15.36
N PRO A 9 -7.43 6.11 16.02
CA PRO A 9 -6.42 7.00 15.48
C PRO A 9 -5.73 6.44 14.23
N ALA A 10 -5.01 7.31 13.51
CA ALA A 10 -4.11 6.89 12.46
C ALA A 10 -2.87 6.21 13.04
N MET A 11 -2.20 5.39 12.23
CA MET A 11 -0.87 4.87 12.56
C MET A 11 0.18 5.98 12.46
N GLU A 12 1.31 5.80 13.15
CA GLU A 12 2.44 6.73 13.10
C GLU A 12 2.95 6.93 11.67
N ILE A 13 3.35 8.17 11.34
CA ILE A 13 4.09 8.48 10.11
C ILE A 13 5.44 9.09 10.44
N THR A 14 6.48 8.71 9.69
CA THR A 14 7.82 9.29 9.82
C THR A 14 8.45 9.56 8.47
N LYS A 15 9.54 10.35 8.45
CA LYS A 15 10.26 10.66 7.21
C LYS A 15 10.88 9.40 6.62
N TRP A 16 10.79 9.29 5.29
CA TRP A 16 11.50 8.28 4.53
C TRP A 16 12.94 8.72 4.33
N PHE A 17 13.86 8.17 5.14
CA PHE A 17 15.28 8.50 5.14
C PHE A 17 15.52 10.02 5.22
N ASP A 18 16.38 10.54 4.35
CA ASP A 18 16.74 11.95 4.21
C ASP A 18 15.79 12.71 3.26
N THR A 19 14.71 12.07 2.80
CA THR A 19 13.73 12.70 1.91
C THR A 19 12.64 13.45 2.70
N ASN A 20 11.89 14.31 2.00
CA ASN A 20 10.69 14.95 2.54
C ASN A 20 9.42 14.07 2.41
N TYR A 21 9.54 12.85 1.90
CA TYR A 21 8.44 11.90 1.84
C TYR A 21 8.17 11.30 3.23
N HIS A 22 6.92 11.02 3.55
CA HIS A 22 6.52 10.42 4.83
C HIS A 22 5.82 9.08 4.57
N PHE A 23 6.15 8.07 5.36
CA PHE A 23 5.56 6.73 5.28
C PHE A 23 4.95 6.32 6.61
N ILE A 24 3.99 5.38 6.56
CA ILE A 24 3.36 4.81 7.76
C ILE A 24 4.29 3.76 8.36
N VAL A 25 4.61 3.90 9.64
CA VAL A 25 5.45 2.95 10.39
C VAL A 25 4.63 1.69 10.69
N PRO A 26 5.08 0.48 10.30
CA PRO A 26 4.39 -0.76 10.67
C PRO A 26 4.49 -1.06 12.16
N GLU A 27 3.34 -1.31 12.81
CA GLU A 27 3.26 -1.70 14.23
C GLU A 27 3.27 -3.23 14.34
N LEU A 28 4.47 -3.84 14.43
CA LEU A 28 4.66 -5.29 14.50
C LEU A 28 5.01 -5.75 15.91
N GLY A 29 4.47 -6.90 16.33
CA GLY A 29 4.78 -7.55 17.60
C GLY A 29 4.73 -9.08 17.52
N PRO A 30 5.11 -9.81 18.58
CA PRO A 30 5.19 -11.28 18.58
C PRO A 30 3.88 -11.98 18.17
N GLU A 31 2.74 -11.36 18.45
CA GLU A 31 1.40 -11.88 18.14
C GLU A 31 0.94 -11.58 16.69
N THR A 32 1.75 -10.86 15.90
CA THR A 32 1.37 -10.46 14.54
C THR A 32 1.39 -11.67 13.61
N LYS A 33 0.20 -12.07 13.13
CA LYS A 33 0.05 -13.15 12.15
C LYS A 33 0.01 -12.59 10.73
N PHE A 34 1.04 -12.89 9.94
CA PHE A 34 1.07 -12.50 8.54
C PHE A 34 0.17 -13.41 7.68
N SER A 35 -0.46 -12.82 6.67
CA SER A 35 -1.22 -13.54 5.65
C SER A 35 -1.15 -12.79 4.32
N TYR A 36 -1.45 -13.48 3.23
CA TYR A 36 -1.55 -12.85 1.92
C TYR A 36 -2.87 -12.06 1.80
N ALA A 37 -2.88 -10.87 2.39
CA ALA A 37 -4.09 -10.06 2.57
C ALA A 37 -4.33 -9.00 1.47
N SER A 38 -3.42 -8.83 0.52
CA SER A 38 -3.55 -7.85 -0.56
C SER A 38 -3.01 -8.39 -1.89
N TYR A 39 -3.83 -8.27 -2.93
CA TYR A 39 -3.52 -8.69 -4.30
C TYR A 39 -3.11 -7.52 -5.19
N LYS A 40 -2.82 -6.34 -4.62
CA LYS A 40 -2.55 -5.10 -5.37
C LYS A 40 -1.53 -5.30 -6.49
N ALA A 41 -0.36 -5.86 -6.18
CA ALA A 41 0.69 -6.08 -7.17
C ALA A 41 0.25 -7.01 -8.32
N LEU A 42 -0.49 -8.08 -8.00
CA LEU A 42 -1.00 -9.00 -9.02
C LEU A 42 -2.06 -8.33 -9.91
N ASN A 43 -2.93 -7.53 -9.31
CA ASN A 43 -3.98 -6.80 -10.03
C ASN A 43 -3.36 -5.77 -10.97
N GLU A 44 -2.39 -4.99 -10.50
CA GLU A 44 -1.67 -3.99 -11.31
C GLU A 44 -0.91 -4.65 -12.47
N TYR A 45 -0.30 -5.82 -12.23
CA TYR A 45 0.32 -6.59 -13.30
C TYR A 45 -0.70 -7.04 -14.36
N LYS A 46 -1.84 -7.59 -13.95
CA LYS A 46 -2.90 -8.03 -14.88
C LYS A 46 -3.47 -6.86 -15.66
N GLU A 47 -3.66 -5.71 -15.00
CA GLU A 47 -4.13 -4.48 -15.61
C GLU A 47 -3.13 -3.97 -16.67
N ALA A 48 -1.85 -3.87 -16.31
CA ALA A 48 -0.80 -3.46 -17.25
C ALA A 48 -0.70 -4.42 -18.45
N LYS A 49 -0.79 -5.73 -18.21
CA LYS A 49 -0.81 -6.74 -19.27
C LYS A 49 -2.02 -6.57 -20.20
N ALA A 50 -3.20 -6.30 -19.64
CA ALA A 50 -4.40 -6.05 -20.44
C ALA A 50 -4.24 -4.78 -21.29
N MET A 51 -3.73 -3.69 -20.71
CA MET A 51 -3.45 -2.44 -21.45
C MET A 51 -2.41 -2.62 -22.57
N MET A 52 -1.46 -3.55 -22.43
CA MET A 52 -0.54 -3.89 -23.51
C MET A 52 -1.20 -4.69 -24.65
N MET A 53 -2.31 -5.40 -24.37
CA MET A 53 -3.04 -6.20 -25.38
C MET A 53 -4.15 -5.41 -26.09
N TYR A 54 -4.61 -4.29 -25.53
CA TYR A 54 -5.44 -3.30 -26.21
C TYR A 54 -4.57 -2.13 -26.66
N PRO A 55 -4.03 -2.12 -27.89
CA PRO A 55 -3.36 -0.93 -28.38
C PRO A 55 -4.39 0.20 -28.31
N LYS A 56 -4.11 1.24 -27.50
CA LYS A 56 -4.92 2.45 -27.52
C LYS A 56 -4.91 2.95 -28.96
N SER A 57 -6.03 2.77 -29.68
CA SER A 57 -6.20 3.37 -31.01
C SER A 57 -5.99 4.87 -30.81
N LYS A 58 -4.99 5.39 -31.51
CA LYS A 58 -4.62 6.80 -31.47
C LYS A 58 -5.72 7.66 -32.09
#